data_AF-X6LEK5-F1
#
_entry.id   AF-X6LEK5-F1
#
_cell.length_a   1.000
_cell.length_b   1.000
_cell.length_c   1.000
_cell.angle_alpha   90.00
_cell.angle_beta   90.00
_cell.angle_gamma   90.00
#
_symmetry.space_group_name_H-M   'P 1'
#
loop_
_entity.id
_entity.type
_entity.pdbx_description
1 polymer ?
#
loop_
_entity_poly.entity_id
_entity_poly.type
_entity_poly.pdbx_seq_one_letter_code
_entity_poly.pdbx_strand_id
1 'polypeptide(L)'
;MILLTWVTYDQYIQQTMQISAMWNHSIDLNLIYSILDFTQGKIDQIVECLSMFEAWKLQQNNIKKYEKKKKEFIERRCCNHQINLFCIFAAEKEFLISTPIENAILATVNNGLPFVKKDLKKHL
;
A
#
# COMPACT_ATOMS: atom_id res chain seq x y z
N MET A 1 -16.37 -19.46 -18.52
CA MET A 1 -15.75 -18.15 -18.21
C MET A 1 -14.73 -18.40 -17.12
N ILE A 2 -13.46 -18.54 -17.49
CA ILE A 2 -12.38 -18.71 -16.52
C ILE A 2 -12.23 -17.33 -15.87
N LEU A 3 -12.79 -17.15 -14.68
CA LEU A 3 -12.48 -15.97 -13.87
C LEU A 3 -11.00 -16.13 -13.52
N LEU A 4 -10.12 -15.40 -14.20
CA LEU A 4 -8.74 -15.22 -13.78
C LEU A 4 -8.77 -14.36 -12.51
N THR A 5 -9.29 -14.89 -11.41
CA THR A 5 -9.01 -14.29 -10.11
C THR A 5 -7.53 -14.49 -9.88
N TRP A 6 -6.80 -13.38 -9.78
CA TRP A 6 -5.39 -13.43 -9.42
C TRP A 6 -5.26 -14.21 -8.12
N VAL A 7 -4.49 -15.30 -8.15
CA VAL A 7 -4.29 -16.18 -6.99
C VAL A 7 -3.87 -15.37 -5.75
N THR A 8 -3.02 -14.36 -5.96
CA THR A 8 -2.57 -13.44 -4.91
C THR A 8 -3.67 -12.52 -4.39
N TYR A 9 -4.60 -12.08 -5.26
CA TYR A 9 -5.74 -11.27 -4.84
C TYR A 9 -6.67 -12.06 -3.92
N ASP A 10 -7.02 -13.28 -4.33
CA ASP A 10 -7.87 -14.17 -3.54
C ASP A 10 -7.22 -14.55 -2.21
N GLN A 11 -5.88 -14.63 -2.17
CA GLN A 11 -5.11 -14.95 -0.98
C GLN A 11 -5.28 -13.90 0.14
N TYR A 12 -5.30 -12.60 -0.20
CA TYR A 12 -5.25 -11.53 0.81
C TYR A 12 -6.53 -10.70 0.93
N ILE A 13 -7.55 -10.92 0.09
CA ILE A 13 -8.77 -10.11 0.08
C ILE A 13 -9.48 -10.06 1.45
N GLN A 14 -9.64 -11.20 2.13
CA GLN A 14 -10.32 -11.26 3.43
C GLN A 14 -9.52 -10.57 4.53
N GLN A 15 -8.19 -10.78 4.56
CA GLN A 15 -7.30 -10.10 5.50
C GLN A 15 -7.28 -8.59 5.26
N THR A 16 -7.29 -8.16 4.00
CA THR A 16 -7.35 -6.74 3.63
C THR A 16 -8.62 -6.10 4.19
N MET A 17 -9.78 -6.76 4.06
CA MET A 17 -11.05 -6.26 4.61
C MET A 17 -11.04 -6.22 6.14
N GLN A 18 -10.54 -7.27 6.79
CA GLN A 18 -10.44 -7.33 8.25
C GLN A 18 -9.60 -6.18 8.80
N ILE A 19 -8.40 -5.96 8.23
CA ILE A 19 -7.52 -4.87 8.66
C ILE A 19 -8.15 -3.51 8.34
N SER A 20 -8.80 -3.37 7.18
CA SER A 20 -9.54 -2.16 6.86
C SER A 20 -10.58 -1.83 7.94
N ALA A 21 -11.36 -2.80 8.38
CA ALA A 21 -12.34 -2.63 9.45
C ALA A 21 -11.70 -2.25 10.80
N MET A 22 -10.56 -2.84 11.17
CA MET A 22 -9.81 -2.47 12.38
C MET A 22 -9.40 -1.00 12.39
N TRP A 23 -9.11 -0.43 11.21
CA TRP A 23 -8.76 0.97 11.03
C TRP A 23 -9.96 1.85 10.63
N ASN A 24 -11.20 1.39 10.84
CA ASN A 24 -12.43 2.09 10.46
C ASN A 24 -12.41 2.57 8.99
N HIS A 25 -11.87 1.74 8.11
CA HIS A 25 -11.72 1.97 6.67
C HIS A 25 -10.95 3.24 6.27
N SER A 26 -10.17 3.81 7.20
CA SER A 26 -9.40 5.03 6.96
C SER A 26 -8.14 4.82 6.10
N ILE A 27 -7.69 3.57 5.95
CA ILE A 27 -6.49 3.21 5.21
C ILE A 27 -6.85 2.69 3.81
N ASP A 28 -6.08 3.11 2.80
CA ASP A 28 -6.21 2.65 1.41
C ASP A 28 -6.06 1.12 1.33
N LEU A 29 -7.05 0.45 0.73
CA LEU A 29 -7.07 -1.01 0.60
C LEU A 29 -5.88 -1.56 -0.21
N ASN A 30 -5.42 -0.83 -1.24
CA ASN A 30 -4.24 -1.22 -2.02
C ASN A 30 -2.96 -1.08 -1.21
N LEU A 31 -2.91 -0.14 -0.26
CA LEU A 31 -1.80 -0.03 0.68
C LEU A 31 -1.79 -1.22 1.65
N ILE A 32 -2.95 -1.53 2.27
CA ILE A 32 -3.07 -2.71 3.15
C ILE A 32 -2.65 -3.98 2.40
N TYR A 33 -3.18 -4.18 1.19
CA TYR A 33 -2.87 -5.33 0.35
C TYR A 33 -1.37 -5.42 0.01
N SER A 34 -0.74 -4.28 -0.34
CA SER A 34 0.69 -4.25 -0.66
C SER A 34 1.56 -4.55 0.58
N ILE A 35 1.14 -4.13 1.77
CA ILE A 35 1.84 -4.47 3.01
C ILE A 35 1.63 -5.95 3.36
N LEU A 36 0.43 -6.50 3.15
CA LEU A 36 0.17 -7.94 3.35
C LEU A 36 1.04 -8.80 2.45
N ASP A 37 1.17 -8.41 1.17
CA ASP A 37 2.08 -9.10 0.25
C ASP A 37 3.53 -9.04 0.74
N PHE A 38 3.98 -7.85 1.19
CA PHE A 38 5.31 -7.64 1.75
C PHE A 38 5.57 -8.44 3.03
N THR A 39 4.61 -8.51 3.96
CA THR A 39 4.74 -9.25 5.23
C THR A 39 4.33 -10.73 5.11
N GLN A 40 4.01 -11.20 3.90
CA GLN A 40 3.52 -12.56 3.63
C GLN A 40 2.28 -12.92 4.47
N GLY A 41 1.37 -11.97 4.66
CA GLY A 41 0.11 -12.16 5.38
C GLY A 41 0.23 -12.19 6.91
N LYS A 42 1.40 -11.86 7.48
CA LYS A 42 1.60 -11.83 8.93
C LYS A 42 0.90 -10.62 9.56
N ILE A 43 -0.17 -10.89 10.31
CA ILE A 43 -1.08 -9.87 10.87
C ILE A 43 -0.40 -8.97 11.90
N ASP A 44 0.42 -9.53 12.78
CA ASP A 44 1.21 -8.80 13.76
C ASP A 44 2.14 -7.78 13.08
N GLN A 45 2.84 -8.21 12.03
CA GLN A 45 3.77 -7.36 11.29
C GLN A 45 3.08 -6.22 10.55
N ILE A 46 1.92 -6.46 9.92
CA ILE A 46 1.19 -5.38 9.23
C ILE A 46 0.59 -4.39 10.23
N VAL A 47 0.07 -4.84 11.38
CA VAL A 47 -0.47 -3.94 12.41
C VAL A 47 0.64 -3.02 12.95
N GLU A 48 1.82 -3.58 13.22
CA GLU A 48 2.99 -2.79 13.64
C GLU A 48 3.43 -1.82 12.54
N CYS A 49 3.55 -2.30 11.30
CA CYS A 49 3.96 -1.51 10.14
C CYS A 49 3.02 -0.34 9.86
N LEU A 50 1.69 -0.58 9.86
CA LEU A 50 0.68 0.47 9.67
C LEU A 50 0.73 1.50 10.79
N SER A 51 0.92 1.06 12.04
CA SER A 51 1.04 1.97 13.20
C SER A 51 2.27 2.88 13.07
N MET A 52 3.42 2.31 12.71
CA MET A 52 4.65 3.09 12.46
C MET A 52 4.50 4.05 11.28
N PHE A 53 3.87 3.59 10.19
CA PHE A 53 3.66 4.38 8.98
C PHE A 53 2.74 5.57 9.23
N GLU A 54 1.59 5.37 9.89
CA GLU A 54 0.67 6.47 10.19
C GLU A 54 1.31 7.48 11.16
N ALA A 55 2.04 7.03 12.18
CA ALA A 55 2.81 7.92 13.05
C ALA A 55 3.89 8.72 12.28
N TRP A 56 4.61 8.07 11.37
CA TRP A 56 5.59 8.74 10.50
C TRP A 56 4.94 9.77 9.56
N LYS A 57 3.78 9.44 9.00
CA LYS A 57 3.02 10.28 8.06
C LYS A 57 2.48 11.56 8.69
N LEU A 58 2.20 11.56 10.00
CA LEU A 58 1.79 12.77 10.75
C LEU A 58 2.88 13.85 10.82
N GLN A 59 4.14 13.49 10.59
CA GLN A 59 5.24 14.46 10.58
C GLN A 59 5.24 15.24 9.25
N GLN A 60 4.97 16.55 9.32
CA GLN A 60 4.78 17.39 8.14
C GLN A 60 6.01 17.44 7.19
N ASN A 61 7.22 17.23 7.72
CA ASN A 61 8.43 17.15 6.91
C ASN A 61 8.42 15.96 5.95
N ASN A 62 7.80 14.84 6.33
CA ASN A 62 7.74 13.63 5.53
C ASN A 62 6.77 13.79 4.34
N ILE A 63 5.64 14.47 4.57
CA ILE A 63 4.72 14.87 3.50
C ILE A 63 5.42 15.81 2.51
N LYS A 64 6.17 16.80 3.00
CA LYS A 64 6.95 17.71 2.13
C LYS A 64 8.00 16.95 1.31
N LYS A 65 8.62 15.90 1.88
CA LYS A 65 9.57 15.04 1.16
C LYS A 65 8.88 14.32 -0.02
N TYR A 66 7.67 13.81 0.20
CA TYR A 66 6.88 13.20 -0.86
C TYR A 66 6.52 14.21 -1.96
N GLU A 67 6.02 15.39 -1.60
CA GLU A 67 5.61 16.39 -2.60
C GLU A 67 6.77 16.82 -3.53
N LYS A 68 8.01 16.85 -3.03
CA LYS A 68 9.21 17.09 -3.88
C LYS A 68 9.46 15.99 -4.92
N LYS A 69 9.11 14.74 -4.62
CA LYS A 69 9.32 13.58 -5.49
C LYS A 69 8.08 13.18 -6.28
N LYS A 70 6.91 13.72 -5.94
CA LYS A 70 5.60 13.32 -6.48
C LYS A 70 5.55 13.31 -8.00
N LYS A 71 6.14 14.31 -8.66
CA LYS A 71 6.21 14.38 -10.12
C LYS A 71 6.91 13.15 -10.72
N GLU A 72 8.02 12.74 -10.13
CA GLU A 72 8.81 11.58 -10.59
C GLU A 72 8.00 10.27 -10.50
N PHE A 73 7.27 10.07 -9.39
CA PHE A 73 6.36 8.92 -9.25
C PHE A 73 5.27 8.92 -10.33
N ILE A 74 4.66 10.07 -10.62
CA ILE A 74 3.60 10.20 -11.63
C ILE A 74 4.15 9.91 -13.04
N GLU A 75 5.35 10.42 -13.36
CA GLU A 75 6.03 10.15 -14.64
C GLU A 75 6.33 8.66 -14.83
N ARG A 76 6.54 7.92 -13.73
CA ARG A 76 6.69 6.46 -13.71
C ARG A 76 5.37 5.70 -13.60
N ARG A 77 4.22 6.39 -13.75
CA ARG A 77 2.85 5.85 -13.67
C ARG A 77 2.45 5.30 -12.29
N CYS A 78 3.19 5.65 -11.23
CA CYS A 78 2.84 5.32 -9.86
C CYS A 78 1.83 6.34 -9.31
N CYS A 79 0.55 6.18 -9.66
CA CYS A 79 -0.49 7.16 -9.34
C CYS A 79 -1.12 7.01 -7.95
N ASN A 80 -0.89 5.89 -7.24
CA ASN A 80 -1.38 5.74 -5.87
C ASN A 80 -0.47 6.47 -4.88
N HIS A 81 -0.90 7.64 -4.42
CA HIS A 81 -0.13 8.49 -3.52
C HIS A 81 0.16 7.85 -2.16
N GLN A 82 -0.76 7.04 -1.62
CA GLN A 82 -0.55 6.38 -0.32
C GLN A 82 0.55 5.31 -0.41
N ILE A 83 0.56 4.52 -1.48
CA ILE A 83 1.65 3.56 -1.75
C ILE A 83 2.97 4.28 -1.96
N ASN A 84 3.00 5.38 -2.72
CA ASN A 84 4.25 6.13 -2.93
C ASN A 84 4.83 6.68 -1.62
N LEU A 85 3.97 7.23 -0.74
CA LEU A 85 4.35 7.68 0.60
C LEU A 85 4.90 6.51 1.43
N PHE A 86 4.23 5.36 1.38
CA PHE A 86 4.69 4.14 2.06
C PHE A 86 6.05 3.66 1.56
N CYS A 87 6.31 3.66 0.24
CA CYS A 87 7.61 3.26 -0.30
C CYS A 87 8.75 4.19 0.14
N ILE A 88 8.48 5.48 0.37
CA ILE A 88 9.46 6.41 0.97
C ILE A 88 9.74 6.02 2.42
N PHE A 89 8.69 5.79 3.21
CA PHE A 89 8.81 5.35 4.60
C PHE A 89 9.59 4.03 4.71
N ALA A 90 9.22 3.02 3.93
CA ALA A 90 9.82 1.70 3.98
C ALA A 90 11.32 1.73 3.61
N ALA A 91 11.71 2.59 2.67
CA ALA A 91 13.12 2.80 2.35
C ALA A 91 13.89 3.51 3.48
N GLU A 92 13.27 4.48 4.17
CA GLU A 92 13.88 5.15 5.34
C GLU A 92 14.04 4.22 6.54
N LYS A 93 13.17 3.22 6.67
CA LYS A 93 13.23 2.21 7.72
C LYS A 93 14.03 0.98 7.32
N GLU A 94 14.65 0.99 6.14
CA GLU A 94 15.44 -0.12 5.58
C GLU A 94 14.65 -1.44 5.50
N PHE A 95 13.33 -1.35 5.39
CA PHE A 95 12.45 -2.51 5.18
C PHE A 95 12.57 -3.06 3.75
N LEU A 96 12.99 -2.21 2.81
CA LEU A 96 13.13 -2.55 1.40
C LEU A 96 14.54 -2.20 0.90
N ILE A 97 15.12 -3.10 0.11
CA ILE A 97 16.48 -2.95 -0.46
C ILE A 97 16.48 -1.98 -1.64
N SER A 98 15.36 -1.89 -2.38
CA SER A 98 15.23 -1.05 -3.58
C SER A 98 14.82 0.38 -3.26
N THR A 99 14.96 1.28 -4.25
CA THR A 99 14.54 2.67 -4.11
C THR A 99 13.01 2.80 -3.94
N PRO A 100 12.50 3.89 -3.33
CA PRO A 100 11.06 4.11 -3.19
C PRO A 100 10.28 4.00 -4.52
N ILE A 101 10.87 4.46 -5.63
CA ILE A 101 10.21 4.46 -6.93
C ILE A 101 10.17 3.06 -7.53
N GLU A 102 11.26 2.29 -7.44
CA GLU A 102 11.28 0.90 -7.89
C GLU A 102 10.24 0.07 -7.13
N ASN A 103 10.13 0.25 -5.81
CA ASN A 103 9.12 -0.42 -5.00
C ASN A 103 7.69 -0.02 -5.39
N ALA A 104 7.44 1.27 -5.66
CA ALA A 104 6.12 1.71 -6.11
C ALA A 104 5.77 1.19 -7.52
N ILE A 105 6.76 1.05 -8.41
CA ILE A 105 6.59 0.41 -9.72
C ILE A 105 6.22 -1.07 -9.52
N LEU A 106 6.95 -1.79 -8.67
CA LEU A 106 6.65 -3.20 -8.37
C LEU A 106 5.24 -3.36 -7.80
N ALA A 107 4.84 -2.54 -6.82
CA ALA A 107 3.49 -2.56 -6.28
C ALA A 107 2.43 -2.23 -7.37
N THR A 108 2.71 -1.31 -8.28
CA THR A 108 1.77 -0.96 -9.35
C THR A 108 1.66 -2.08 -10.41
N VAL A 109 2.78 -2.69 -10.80
CA VAL A 109 2.85 -3.69 -11.87
C VAL A 109 2.42 -5.06 -11.39
N ASN A 110 2.94 -5.53 -10.26
CA ASN A 110 2.69 -6.87 -9.74
C ASN A 110 1.35 -6.96 -9.04
N ASN A 111 1.01 -5.95 -8.23
CA ASN A 111 -0.24 -5.98 -7.46
C ASN A 111 -1.40 -5.36 -8.21
N GLY A 112 -1.16 -4.68 -9.34
CA GLY A 112 -2.20 -4.14 -10.23
C GLY A 112 -3.17 -3.13 -9.59
N LEU A 113 -2.97 -2.79 -8.30
CA LEU A 113 -3.87 -2.02 -7.47
C LEU A 113 -5.30 -2.58 -7.53
N PRO A 114 -5.54 -3.77 -6.95
CA PRO A 114 -6.71 -4.56 -7.29
C PRO A 114 -8.02 -3.96 -6.76
N PHE A 115 -7.94 -2.99 -5.85
CA PHE A 115 -9.07 -2.25 -5.32
C PHE A 115 -9.27 -0.95 -6.08
N VAL A 116 -10.42 -0.84 -6.73
CA VAL A 116 -10.88 0.39 -7.39
C VAL A 116 -12.05 1.03 -6.63
N LYS A 117 -12.40 2.27 -6.96
CA LYS A 117 -13.44 3.06 -6.25
C LYS A 117 -14.78 2.33 -6.03
N LYS A 118 -15.16 1.40 -6.89
CA LYS A 118 -16.40 0.62 -6.77
C LYS A 118 -16.35 -0.42 -5.65
N ASP A 119 -15.16 -0.94 -5.31
CA ASP A 119 -15.00 -1.98 -4.29
C ASP A 119 -15.14 -1.39 -2.88
N LEU A 120 -14.78 -0.12 -2.71
CA LEU A 120 -15.03 0.65 -1.49
C LEU A 120 -16.53 0.76 -1.15
N LYS A 121 -17.42 0.82 -2.14
CA LYS A 121 -18.88 0.93 -1.89
C LYS A 121 -19.56 -0.39 -1.56
N LYS A 122 -18.88 -1.52 -1.84
CA LYS A 122 -19.46 -2.87 -1.68
C LYS A 122 -19.10 -3.48 -0.32
N HIS A 123 -18.11 -2.91 0.36
CA HIS A 123 -17.53 -3.42 1.61
C HIS A 123 -17.54 -2.39 2.76
N LEU A 124 -18.14 -1.21 2.52
CA LEU A 124 -18.58 -0.23 3.53
C LEU A 124 -20.09 -0.36 3.72
#